data_AF-A0A9P8BA34-F1
#
_entry.id   AF-A0A9P8BA34-F1
#
_cell.length_a   1.000
_cell.length_b   1.000
_cell.length_c   1.000
_cell.angle_alpha   90.00
_cell.angle_beta   90.00
_cell.angle_gamma   90.00
#
_symmetry.space_group_name_H-M   'P 1'
#
loop_
_entity.id
_entity.type
_entity.pdbx_description
1 polymer ?
#
loop_
_entity_poly.entity_id
_entity_poly.type
_entity_poly.pdbx_seq_one_letter_code
_entity_poly.pdbx_strand_id
1 'polypeptide(L)'
;MTLSANPDLGWGAMISNYAKRLDLKYLKVNAHLPPLDPHPPYRKFDLDLPPAILVRQVYPKIYEHAKKTFLKADFNAGQGLVVLGQPGIGKTAFLYYALVRALKDRIPVMWCLAAHTSDWLQFDGNGNVAPYTPSRSLRRLSFFDEIPPRYTSTIGPGYIVQAASLQRQKYQGWAKQFRARYWVMENWSADEVDLETQYRQIATSNGSEIEWRNAYTPQEAFAVIGPSARRCFDPRPKLTGNAVADFGLEDTIEKLFRTVLDVQLVIQLLTGGHPANDTYPPGFHDIFFVGHVEAEGLPAYHVHLLYEPVTSAQRRIVREKILKTHMEVEIATPSLFRSCPSVAGYAYEAFAQRAFSHGAEPIAISWHSVSQLVTRPRASSDFDPEIPSTIDVNTLYYPTIPNFPSLDCFFVTESGNAIMLQVTVSKRRTDEDDGIKKLLKYIRSNSSLPCTLNFSFVYVVPFHSSGGKLVSQFKSGERIVSGQMLRVGYTKLQLGNRADELLKKVIEKELNDTAINSDA
;
A
#
# COMPACT_ATOMS: atom_id res chain seq x y z
N MET A 1 34.67 -33.22 15.19
CA MET A 1 35.65 -32.85 14.14
C MET A 1 35.83 -31.34 14.18
N THR A 2 36.89 -30.87 14.80
CA THR A 2 37.28 -29.45 14.85
C THR A 2 38.04 -29.12 13.56
N LEU A 3 37.51 -28.23 12.73
CA LEU A 3 38.17 -27.71 11.54
C LEU A 3 38.85 -26.39 11.88
N SER A 4 40.17 -26.32 11.71
CA SER A 4 40.97 -25.09 11.80
C SER A 4 40.75 -24.21 10.57
N ALA A 5 40.55 -22.92 10.79
CA ALA A 5 40.39 -21.93 9.71
C ALA A 5 41.74 -21.64 9.02
N ASN A 6 41.72 -21.63 7.69
CA ASN A 6 42.86 -21.27 6.84
C ASN A 6 42.90 -19.74 6.64
N PRO A 7 43.99 -19.02 7.00
CA PRO A 7 44.08 -17.56 6.93
C PRO A 7 44.15 -16.96 5.51
N ASP A 8 44.39 -17.76 4.46
CA ASP A 8 44.76 -17.23 3.14
C ASP A 8 43.59 -17.05 2.14
N LEU A 9 42.35 -17.28 2.57
CA LEU A 9 41.18 -17.09 1.71
C LEU A 9 40.66 -15.65 1.82
N GLY A 10 41.09 -14.80 0.89
CA GLY A 10 40.56 -13.44 0.75
C GLY A 10 39.03 -13.39 0.64
N TRP A 11 38.45 -12.29 1.13
CA TRP A 11 37.01 -11.99 1.23
C TRP A 11 36.14 -12.50 0.06
N GLY A 12 36.64 -12.36 -1.17
CA GLY A 12 35.92 -12.79 -2.39
C GLY A 12 35.65 -14.29 -2.49
N ALA A 13 36.55 -15.14 -1.98
CA ALA A 13 36.37 -16.60 -2.01
C ALA A 13 35.40 -17.09 -0.93
N MET A 14 35.40 -16.43 0.24
CA MET A 14 34.51 -16.74 1.36
C MET A 14 33.06 -16.34 1.06
N ILE A 15 32.85 -15.12 0.53
CA ILE A 15 31.53 -14.61 0.11
C ILE A 15 30.97 -15.41 -1.08
N SER A 16 31.81 -15.83 -2.03
CA SER A 16 31.41 -16.61 -3.21
C SER A 16 30.99 -18.05 -2.86
N ASN A 17 31.73 -18.74 -1.97
CA ASN A 17 31.35 -20.08 -1.52
C ASN A 17 30.11 -20.09 -0.60
N TYR A 18 29.87 -19.01 0.16
CA TYR A 18 28.64 -18.85 0.94
C TYR A 18 27.41 -18.56 0.06
N ALA A 19 27.58 -17.76 -1.00
CA ALA A 19 26.53 -17.42 -1.94
C ALA A 19 26.02 -18.62 -2.75
N LYS A 20 26.89 -19.62 -3.01
CA LYS A 20 26.53 -20.85 -3.73
C LYS A 20 25.65 -21.82 -2.93
N ARG A 21 25.50 -21.63 -1.61
CA ARG A 21 24.73 -22.52 -0.71
C ARG A 21 23.40 -21.93 -0.24
N LEU A 22 23.00 -20.76 -0.78
CA LEU A 22 21.77 -20.09 -0.36
C LEU A 22 20.60 -20.50 -1.25
N ASP A 23 19.58 -21.07 -0.60
CA ASP A 23 18.22 -21.05 -1.11
C ASP A 23 17.81 -19.58 -1.30
N LEU A 24 17.26 -19.24 -2.47
CA LEU A 24 17.19 -17.87 -3.03
C LEU A 24 16.42 -16.84 -2.17
N LYS A 25 15.75 -17.28 -1.09
CA LYS A 25 14.87 -16.46 -0.23
C LYS A 25 15.59 -15.71 0.89
N TYR A 26 16.74 -16.19 1.37
CA TYR A 26 17.48 -15.54 2.46
C TYR A 26 18.93 -15.28 2.08
N LEU A 27 19.43 -14.08 2.38
CA LEU A 27 20.85 -13.77 2.29
C LEU A 27 21.46 -13.90 3.68
N LYS A 28 22.19 -15.00 3.95
CA LYS A 28 23.01 -15.10 5.17
C LYS A 28 24.14 -14.07 5.10
N VAL A 29 24.20 -13.20 6.10
CA VAL A 29 25.25 -12.20 6.26
C VAL A 29 26.22 -12.70 7.32
N ASN A 30 27.03 -13.70 6.97
CA ASN A 30 28.14 -14.12 7.83
C ASN A 30 29.34 -13.22 7.56
N ALA A 31 29.31 -12.01 8.13
CA ALA A 31 30.46 -11.12 8.14
C ALA A 31 31.23 -11.30 9.46
N HIS A 32 32.02 -12.37 9.58
CA HIS A 32 33.21 -12.25 10.43
C HIS A 32 34.20 -11.39 9.66
N LEU A 33 34.19 -10.09 9.93
CA LEU A 33 35.28 -9.22 9.51
C LEU A 33 36.57 -9.79 10.13
N PRO A 34 37.61 -10.12 9.34
CA PRO A 34 38.92 -10.38 9.92
C PRO A 34 39.31 -9.17 10.76
N PRO A 35 40.09 -9.36 11.84
CA PRO A 35 40.65 -8.24 12.58
C PRO A 35 41.34 -7.30 11.57
N LEU A 36 40.86 -6.05 11.53
CA LEU A 36 41.54 -4.99 10.80
C LEU A 36 42.99 -4.95 11.27
N ASP A 37 43.91 -4.85 10.32
CA ASP A 37 45.34 -4.67 10.58
C ASP A 37 45.50 -3.57 11.66
N PRO A 38 46.21 -3.80 12.78
CA PRO A 38 46.19 -2.92 13.97
C PRO A 38 46.82 -1.53 13.78
N HIS A 39 47.01 -1.08 12.54
CA HIS A 39 47.43 0.28 12.27
C HIS A 39 46.31 1.28 12.62
N PRO A 40 46.56 2.28 13.50
CA PRO A 40 45.55 3.25 13.87
C PRO A 40 45.16 4.14 12.68
N PRO A 41 43.90 4.64 12.62
CA PRO A 41 42.89 4.59 13.68
C PRO A 41 41.61 3.87 13.22
N TYR A 42 41.68 2.67 12.65
CA TYR A 42 40.45 1.95 12.33
C TYR A 42 40.01 1.14 13.55
N ARG A 43 39.09 1.71 14.35
CA ARG A 43 38.35 0.96 15.38
C ARG A 43 37.73 -0.27 14.71
N LYS A 44 37.69 -1.40 15.42
CA LYS A 44 36.95 -2.59 14.98
C LYS A 44 35.50 -2.17 14.75
N PHE A 45 35.11 -2.04 13.49
CA PHE A 45 33.74 -1.69 13.12
C PHE A 45 32.94 -2.99 13.11
N ASP A 46 32.26 -3.28 14.21
CA ASP A 46 31.20 -4.29 14.18
C ASP A 46 30.04 -3.66 13.40
N LEU A 47 30.02 -3.93 12.09
CA LEU A 47 28.81 -3.82 11.30
C LEU A 47 27.82 -4.80 11.94
N ASP A 48 26.92 -4.31 12.80
CA ASP A 48 25.82 -5.07 13.42
C ASP A 48 24.84 -5.55 12.34
N LEU A 49 25.34 -6.39 11.44
CA LEU A 49 24.62 -6.95 10.34
C LEU A 49 23.74 -8.06 10.89
N PRO A 50 22.44 -8.07 10.56
CA PRO A 50 21.60 -9.18 10.94
C PRO A 50 22.15 -10.46 10.29
N PRO A 51 22.16 -11.61 10.99
CA PRO A 51 22.78 -12.85 10.53
C PRO A 51 22.18 -13.37 9.20
N ALA A 52 20.92 -13.01 8.92
CA ALA A 52 20.38 -13.06 7.58
C ALA A 52 19.34 -11.96 7.35
N ILE A 53 19.10 -11.65 6.09
CA ILE A 53 18.00 -10.80 5.65
C ILE A 53 17.07 -11.58 4.73
N LEU A 54 15.75 -11.39 4.88
CA LEU A 54 14.77 -11.82 3.90
C LEU A 54 14.96 -10.98 2.62
N VAL A 55 15.23 -11.65 1.50
CA VAL A 55 15.38 -10.99 0.20
C VAL A 55 13.99 -10.85 -0.43
N ARG A 56 13.42 -9.66 -0.30
CA ARG A 56 12.13 -9.34 -0.92
C ARG A 56 12.24 -9.29 -2.44
N GLN A 57 11.17 -9.62 -3.15
CA GLN A 57 11.14 -9.60 -4.63
C GLN A 57 11.47 -8.22 -5.22
N VAL A 58 11.19 -7.15 -4.47
CA VAL A 58 11.47 -5.76 -4.87
C VAL A 58 12.96 -5.40 -4.78
N TYR A 59 13.76 -6.06 -3.92
CA TYR A 59 15.17 -5.67 -3.71
C TYR A 59 16.04 -5.82 -4.96
N PRO A 60 16.00 -6.96 -5.70
CA PRO A 60 16.72 -7.08 -6.96
C PRO A 60 16.33 -6.00 -7.97
N LYS A 61 15.02 -5.69 -8.09
CA LYS A 61 14.52 -4.68 -9.03
C LYS A 61 15.10 -3.29 -8.74
N ILE A 62 15.07 -2.86 -7.48
CA ILE A 62 15.62 -1.55 -7.05
C ILE A 62 17.13 -1.52 -7.29
N TYR A 63 17.84 -2.59 -6.92
CA TYR A 63 19.30 -2.67 -7.07
C TYR A 63 19.72 -2.61 -8.54
N GLU A 64 19.09 -3.40 -9.42
CA GLU A 64 19.40 -3.38 -10.86
C GLU A 64 19.07 -2.02 -11.48
N HIS A 65 18.00 -1.35 -11.03
CA HIS A 65 17.71 0.03 -11.44
C HIS A 65 18.82 1.00 -11.02
N ALA A 66 19.23 0.95 -9.75
CA ALA A 66 20.30 1.81 -9.21
C ALA A 66 21.63 1.56 -9.94
N LYS A 67 22.01 0.30 -10.14
CA LYS A 67 23.22 -0.13 -10.86
C LYS A 67 23.21 0.33 -12.32
N LYS A 68 22.12 0.06 -13.05
CA LYS A 68 21.97 0.48 -14.46
C LYS A 68 22.07 2.01 -14.60
N THR A 69 21.48 2.75 -13.66
CA THR A 69 21.55 4.21 -13.66
C THR A 69 22.95 4.70 -13.30
N PHE A 70 23.58 4.13 -12.27
CA PHE A 70 24.97 4.40 -11.89
C PHE A 70 25.96 4.20 -13.05
N LEU A 71 25.85 3.10 -13.80
CA LEU A 71 26.73 2.81 -14.94
C LEU A 71 26.56 3.80 -16.10
N LYS A 72 25.37 4.42 -16.22
CA LYS A 72 25.04 5.41 -17.25
C LYS A 72 25.15 6.86 -16.77
N ALA A 73 25.37 7.08 -15.48
CA ALA A 73 25.29 8.39 -14.86
C ALA A 73 26.40 9.31 -15.38
N ASP A 74 26.01 10.53 -15.75
CA ASP A 74 26.96 11.64 -15.81
C ASP A 74 27.20 12.13 -14.38
N PHE A 75 28.31 11.70 -13.81
CA PHE A 75 28.74 12.01 -12.46
C PHE A 75 28.92 13.52 -12.22
N ASN A 76 29.11 14.32 -13.27
CA ASN A 76 29.17 15.77 -13.14
C ASN A 76 27.81 16.42 -12.88
N ALA A 77 26.71 15.75 -13.27
CA ALA A 77 25.37 16.31 -13.14
C ALA A 77 24.73 16.06 -11.76
N GLY A 78 25.32 15.19 -10.94
CA GLY A 78 24.72 14.71 -9.69
C GLY A 78 23.49 13.83 -9.97
N GLN A 79 23.52 12.59 -9.51
CA GLN A 79 22.40 11.66 -9.68
C GLN A 79 22.20 10.83 -8.40
N GLY A 80 20.97 10.39 -8.17
CA GLY A 80 20.67 9.48 -7.07
C GLY A 80 19.30 8.84 -7.16
N LEU A 81 18.98 8.08 -6.12
CA LEU A 81 17.74 7.35 -5.92
C LEU A 81 17.31 7.50 -4.46
N VAL A 82 16.08 7.93 -4.25
CA VAL A 82 15.40 7.91 -2.97
C VAL A 82 14.46 6.71 -2.94
N VAL A 83 14.77 5.73 -2.11
CA VAL A 83 13.93 4.56 -1.84
C VAL A 83 12.99 4.91 -0.69
N LEU A 84 11.72 5.09 -1.01
CA LEU A 84 10.65 5.47 -0.11
C LEU A 84 9.83 4.24 0.33
N GLY A 85 9.08 4.39 1.42
CA GLY A 85 8.10 3.39 1.84
C GLY A 85 7.76 3.50 3.33
N GLN A 86 6.80 2.70 3.77
CA GLN A 86 6.30 2.71 5.14
C GLN A 86 7.38 2.38 6.18
N PRO A 87 7.26 2.87 7.43
CA PRO A 87 8.15 2.44 8.53
C PRO A 87 8.16 0.92 8.68
N GLY A 88 9.35 0.32 8.75
CA GLY A 88 9.50 -1.14 8.87
C GLY A 88 9.35 -1.95 7.59
N ILE A 89 9.08 -1.34 6.43
CA ILE A 89 8.89 -2.04 5.14
C ILE A 89 10.13 -2.80 4.61
N GLY A 90 11.29 -2.70 5.28
CA GLY A 90 12.54 -3.35 4.86
C GLY A 90 13.55 -2.44 4.14
N LYS A 91 13.36 -1.11 4.20
CA LYS A 91 14.29 -0.12 3.60
C LYS A 91 15.76 -0.31 3.98
N THR A 92 16.05 -0.39 5.27
CA THR A 92 17.42 -0.60 5.77
C THR A 92 17.95 -2.00 5.37
N ALA A 93 17.09 -3.02 5.37
CA ALA A 93 17.45 -4.36 4.88
C ALA A 93 17.78 -4.37 3.38
N PHE A 94 17.09 -3.55 2.58
CA PHE A 94 17.43 -3.33 1.18
C PHE A 94 18.83 -2.70 1.04
N LEU A 95 19.22 -1.74 1.88
CA LEU A 95 20.57 -1.16 1.83
C LEU A 95 21.64 -2.22 2.11
N TYR A 96 21.44 -3.12 3.08
CA TYR A 96 22.34 -4.25 3.33
C TYR A 96 22.42 -5.20 2.14
N TYR A 97 21.27 -5.53 1.53
CA TYR A 97 21.22 -6.31 0.29
C TYR A 97 22.04 -5.62 -0.83
N ALA A 98 21.83 -4.33 -1.04
CA ALA A 98 22.48 -3.54 -2.08
C ALA A 98 24.00 -3.43 -1.86
N LEU A 99 24.45 -3.28 -0.61
CA LEU A 99 25.86 -3.31 -0.23
C LEU A 99 26.49 -4.65 -0.66
N VAL A 100 25.93 -5.78 -0.20
CA VAL A 100 26.48 -7.11 -0.52
C VAL A 100 26.50 -7.37 -2.03
N ARG A 101 25.46 -6.95 -2.76
CA ARG A 101 25.41 -7.07 -4.22
C ARG A 101 26.46 -6.21 -4.91
N ALA A 102 26.64 -4.97 -4.49
CA ALA A 102 27.66 -4.07 -5.05
C ALA A 102 29.08 -4.59 -4.83
N LEU A 103 29.38 -5.15 -3.65
CA LEU A 103 30.67 -5.78 -3.39
C LEU A 103 30.91 -7.02 -4.28
N LYS A 104 29.88 -7.85 -4.49
CA LYS A 104 29.95 -8.99 -5.43
C LYS A 104 30.18 -8.55 -6.86
N ASP A 105 29.55 -7.46 -7.26
CA ASP A 105 29.66 -6.86 -8.59
C ASP A 105 30.94 -6.01 -8.75
N ARG A 106 31.80 -5.97 -7.73
CA ARG A 106 33.06 -5.22 -7.71
C ARG A 106 32.87 -3.71 -7.95
N ILE A 107 31.74 -3.17 -7.50
CA ILE A 107 31.45 -1.74 -7.57
C ILE A 107 31.99 -1.08 -6.30
N PRO A 108 32.80 -0.01 -6.38
CA PRO A 108 33.21 0.75 -5.21
C PRO A 108 31.98 1.31 -4.47
N VAL A 109 31.95 1.14 -3.15
CA VAL A 109 30.82 1.53 -2.31
C VAL A 109 31.24 2.48 -1.22
N MET A 110 30.37 3.43 -0.90
CA MET A 110 30.38 4.17 0.36
C MET A 110 29.18 3.75 1.20
N TRP A 111 29.44 3.39 2.45
CA TRP A 111 28.44 2.98 3.41
C TRP A 111 28.45 3.92 4.61
N CYS A 112 27.30 4.47 4.98
CA CYS A 112 27.16 5.27 6.19
C CYS A 112 26.63 4.39 7.34
N LEU A 113 27.39 4.32 8.44
CA LEU A 113 27.08 3.44 9.56
C LEU A 113 25.93 3.94 10.43
N ALA A 114 25.84 5.25 10.64
CA ALA A 114 24.75 5.87 11.38
C ALA A 114 24.48 7.30 10.90
N ALA A 115 23.20 7.69 10.95
CA ALA A 115 22.69 8.99 10.54
C ALA A 115 23.42 10.21 11.16
N HIS A 116 23.95 10.04 12.37
CA HIS A 116 24.52 11.13 13.17
C HIS A 116 26.04 11.09 13.27
N THR A 117 26.67 10.03 12.79
CA THR A 117 28.13 9.90 12.81
C THR A 117 28.68 10.35 11.47
N SER A 118 29.81 11.07 11.48
CA SER A 118 30.60 11.29 10.25
C SER A 118 31.38 10.04 9.83
N ASP A 119 30.98 8.88 10.35
CA ASP A 119 31.64 7.59 10.14
C ASP A 119 31.05 6.93 8.90
N TRP A 120 31.79 7.02 7.80
CA TRP A 120 31.52 6.28 6.58
C TRP A 120 32.65 5.30 6.29
N LEU A 121 32.28 4.13 5.79
CA LEU A 121 33.20 3.14 5.27
C LEU A 121 33.23 3.27 3.76
N GLN A 122 34.43 3.28 3.19
CA GLN A 122 34.62 3.17 1.76
C GLN A 122 35.14 1.78 1.44
N PHE A 123 34.47 1.08 0.54
CA PHE A 123 34.92 -0.19 -0.03
C PHE A 123 35.42 0.06 -1.44
N ASP A 124 36.60 -0.47 -1.76
CA ASP A 124 37.07 -0.51 -3.15
C ASP A 124 36.29 -1.56 -3.97
N GLY A 125 36.55 -1.63 -5.28
CA GLY A 125 35.94 -2.65 -6.14
C GLY A 125 36.34 -4.09 -5.81
N ASN A 126 37.34 -4.31 -4.94
CA ASN A 126 37.73 -5.63 -4.47
C ASN A 126 37.07 -5.99 -3.13
N GLY A 127 36.31 -5.06 -2.54
CA GLY A 127 35.65 -5.19 -1.25
C GLY A 127 36.55 -4.92 -0.05
N ASN A 128 37.75 -4.36 -0.25
CA ASN A 128 38.61 -3.94 0.85
C ASN A 128 38.14 -2.60 1.39
N VAL A 129 38.23 -2.43 2.71
CA VAL A 129 38.04 -1.12 3.33
C VAL A 129 39.20 -0.22 2.90
N ALA A 130 38.87 0.88 2.24
CA ALA A 130 39.82 1.87 1.75
C ALA A 130 39.70 3.17 2.58
N PRO A 131 40.81 3.91 2.76
CA PRO A 131 40.74 5.25 3.33
C PRO A 131 39.82 6.12 2.46
N TYR A 132 39.00 6.94 3.13
CA TYR A 132 38.17 7.89 2.42
C TYR A 132 39.05 8.81 1.57
N THR A 133 38.86 8.75 0.25
CA THR A 133 39.56 9.62 -0.68
C THR A 133 38.52 10.54 -1.33
N PRO A 134 38.56 11.87 -1.08
CA PRO A 134 37.66 12.84 -1.71
C PRO A 134 38.00 13.07 -3.19
N SER A 135 38.35 12.01 -3.92
CA SER A 135 38.67 12.11 -5.33
C SER A 135 37.40 12.25 -6.15
N ARG A 136 37.36 13.27 -7.03
CA ARG A 136 36.29 13.44 -8.00
C ARG A 136 36.27 12.36 -9.10
N SER A 137 37.36 11.61 -9.26
CA SER A 137 37.46 10.56 -10.27
C SER A 137 36.85 9.22 -9.85
N LEU A 138 36.62 9.01 -8.55
CA LEU A 138 36.13 7.72 -8.06
C LEU A 138 34.61 7.61 -8.20
N ARG A 139 34.17 6.88 -9.23
CA ARG A 139 32.77 6.49 -9.39
C ARG A 139 32.41 5.45 -8.35
N ARG A 140 31.43 5.77 -7.49
CA ARG A 140 30.95 4.87 -6.44
C ARG A 140 29.44 4.95 -6.23
N LEU A 141 28.89 3.85 -5.72
CA LEU A 141 27.55 3.81 -5.13
C LEU A 141 27.65 4.24 -3.67
N SER A 142 26.74 5.09 -3.21
CA SER A 142 26.73 5.53 -1.82
C SER A 142 25.39 5.22 -1.16
N PHE A 143 25.38 4.40 -0.11
CA PHE A 143 24.17 3.93 0.57
C PHE A 143 23.95 4.68 1.89
N PHE A 144 22.75 5.23 2.08
CA PHE A 144 22.37 6.00 3.27
C PHE A 144 20.98 5.64 3.77
N ASP A 145 20.82 5.51 5.09
CA ASP A 145 19.48 5.62 5.72
C ASP A 145 19.13 7.12 5.88
N GLU A 146 20.09 7.90 6.37
CA GLU A 146 19.99 9.36 6.49
C GLU A 146 21.24 10.01 5.90
N ILE A 147 21.06 11.08 5.13
CA ILE A 147 22.19 11.79 4.53
C ILE A 147 22.71 12.83 5.52
N PRO A 148 23.99 12.75 5.93
CA PRO A 148 24.58 13.78 6.79
C PRO A 148 24.49 15.17 6.12
N PRO A 149 24.19 16.25 6.86
CA PRO A 149 24.07 17.60 6.28
C PRO A 149 25.30 18.06 5.49
N ARG A 150 26.49 17.54 5.84
CA ARG A 150 27.77 17.89 5.19
C ARG A 150 28.12 17.01 3.99
N TYR A 151 27.34 15.95 3.73
CA TYR A 151 27.63 14.98 2.67
C TYR A 151 27.62 15.64 1.29
N THR A 152 26.58 16.44 1.01
CA THR A 152 26.35 17.03 -0.31
C THR A 152 27.36 18.11 -0.71
N SER A 153 28.09 18.67 0.25
CA SER A 153 29.09 19.71 0.01
C SER A 153 30.53 19.20 -0.03
N THR A 154 30.84 18.10 0.67
CA THR A 154 32.22 17.61 0.83
C THR A 154 32.54 16.37 0.00
N ILE A 155 31.53 15.60 -0.41
CA ILE A 155 31.76 14.29 -0.99
C ILE A 155 31.57 14.35 -2.50
N GLY A 156 32.64 13.96 -3.22
CA GLY A 156 32.74 13.99 -4.68
C GLY A 156 31.63 13.21 -5.39
N PRO A 157 31.63 13.22 -6.73
CA PRO A 157 30.51 12.74 -7.51
C PRO A 157 30.32 11.23 -7.32
N GLY A 158 29.13 10.86 -6.88
CA GLY A 158 28.71 9.49 -6.67
C GLY A 158 27.22 9.35 -6.95
N TYR A 159 26.75 8.11 -7.10
CA TYR A 159 25.33 7.84 -7.22
C TYR A 159 24.77 7.49 -5.84
N ILE A 160 24.00 8.41 -5.28
CA ILE A 160 23.46 8.30 -3.94
C ILE A 160 22.20 7.43 -3.96
N VAL A 161 22.15 6.41 -3.11
CA VAL A 161 20.95 5.62 -2.85
C VAL A 161 20.58 5.82 -1.39
N GLN A 162 19.54 6.60 -1.13
CA GLN A 162 19.03 6.81 0.22
C GLN A 162 17.77 5.97 0.43
N ALA A 163 17.68 5.24 1.53
CA ALA A 163 16.41 4.69 1.99
C ALA A 163 15.78 5.65 3.01
N ALA A 164 14.72 6.35 2.64
CA ALA A 164 14.12 7.39 3.48
C ALA A 164 12.70 7.03 3.93
N SER A 165 12.28 7.54 5.09
CA SER A 165 10.85 7.59 5.42
C SER A 165 10.11 8.50 4.43
N LEU A 166 8.78 8.44 4.42
CA LEU A 166 7.93 9.28 3.57
C LEU A 166 7.95 10.78 3.97
N GLN A 167 8.79 11.17 4.95
CA GLN A 167 8.94 12.55 5.41
C GLN A 167 9.86 13.30 4.45
N ARG A 168 9.29 14.27 3.72
CA ARG A 168 9.95 14.94 2.61
C ARG A 168 11.19 15.73 3.03
N GLN A 169 11.16 16.34 4.21
CA GLN A 169 12.28 17.09 4.79
C GLN A 169 13.60 16.29 4.85
N LYS A 170 13.53 14.97 5.01
CA LYS A 170 14.72 14.11 5.14
C LYS A 170 15.50 13.92 3.85
N TYR A 171 14.89 14.17 2.69
CA TYR A 171 15.52 13.88 1.40
C TYR A 171 15.37 14.98 0.35
N GLN A 172 14.36 15.86 0.44
CA GLN A 172 14.05 16.80 -0.63
C GLN A 172 15.21 17.74 -0.99
N GLY A 173 15.97 18.22 0.00
CA GLY A 173 17.07 19.16 -0.23
C GLY A 173 18.11 18.60 -1.20
N TRP A 174 18.69 17.46 -0.85
CA TRP A 174 19.69 16.80 -1.69
C TRP A 174 19.05 16.15 -2.92
N ALA A 175 17.85 15.58 -2.81
CA ALA A 175 17.19 14.94 -3.95
C ALA A 175 16.96 15.94 -5.08
N LYS A 176 16.58 17.19 -4.75
CA LYS A 176 16.47 18.28 -5.71
C LYS A 176 17.83 18.65 -6.31
N GLN A 177 18.87 18.77 -5.47
CA GLN A 177 20.23 19.14 -5.90
C GLN A 177 20.84 18.09 -6.85
N PHE A 178 20.61 16.80 -6.58
CA PHE A 178 21.18 15.67 -7.31
C PHE A 178 20.18 15.02 -8.27
N ARG A 179 19.09 15.72 -8.62
CA ARG A 179 18.04 15.22 -9.54
C ARG A 179 17.66 13.76 -9.26
N ALA A 180 17.51 13.43 -7.99
CA ALA A 180 17.33 12.07 -7.56
C ALA A 180 16.00 11.53 -8.09
N ARG A 181 16.02 10.27 -8.51
CA ARG A 181 14.82 9.50 -8.83
C ARG A 181 14.19 8.99 -7.55
N TYR A 182 12.95 8.57 -7.63
CA TYR A 182 12.22 8.00 -6.50
C TYR A 182 11.82 6.57 -6.81
N TRP A 183 11.90 5.71 -5.81
CA TRP A 183 11.36 4.36 -5.85
C TRP A 183 10.53 4.13 -4.61
N VAL A 184 9.22 3.93 -4.76
CA VAL A 184 8.35 3.58 -3.64
C VAL A 184 8.35 2.05 -3.50
N MET A 185 8.84 1.54 -2.37
CA MET A 185 8.85 0.11 -2.10
C MET A 185 7.42 -0.44 -1.98
N GLU A 186 7.19 -1.59 -2.62
CA GLU A 186 5.96 -2.36 -2.49
C GLU A 186 5.74 -2.78 -1.01
N ASN A 187 4.48 -2.75 -0.59
CA ASN A 187 4.04 -3.24 0.72
C ASN A 187 4.32 -4.74 0.88
N TRP A 188 4.37 -5.23 2.12
CA TRP A 188 4.56 -6.66 2.38
C TRP A 188 3.36 -7.47 1.87
N SER A 189 3.62 -8.61 1.24
CA SER A 189 2.60 -9.61 0.96
C SER A 189 2.39 -10.54 2.16
N ALA A 190 1.25 -11.24 2.21
CA ALA A 190 1.00 -12.27 3.22
C ALA A 190 2.09 -13.36 3.18
N ASP A 191 2.50 -13.81 1.99
CA ASP A 191 3.58 -14.77 1.80
C ASP A 191 4.92 -14.29 2.37
N GLU A 192 5.24 -13.00 2.23
CA GLU A 192 6.46 -12.42 2.84
C GLU A 192 6.39 -12.43 4.37
N VAL A 193 5.20 -12.18 4.95
CA VAL A 193 4.98 -12.28 6.40
C VAL A 193 5.13 -13.72 6.88
N ASP A 194 4.60 -14.69 6.14
CA ASP A 194 4.75 -16.12 6.43
C ASP A 194 6.21 -16.55 6.42
N LEU A 195 6.95 -16.17 5.39
CA LEU A 195 8.37 -16.49 5.27
C LEU A 195 9.17 -15.93 6.44
N GLU A 196 9.06 -14.63 6.72
CA GLU A 196 9.76 -13.99 7.83
C GLU A 196 9.39 -14.61 9.18
N THR A 197 8.13 -15.03 9.37
CA THR A 197 7.67 -15.72 10.58
C THR A 197 8.40 -17.06 10.75
N GLN A 198 8.46 -17.89 9.70
CA GLN A 198 9.17 -19.16 9.71
C GLN A 198 10.67 -18.96 10.00
N TYR A 199 11.27 -17.93 9.40
CA TYR A 199 12.68 -17.61 9.63
C TYR A 199 12.95 -17.23 11.09
N ARG A 200 12.10 -16.38 11.69
CA ARG A 200 12.23 -15.99 13.11
C ARG A 200 12.12 -17.20 14.03
N GLN A 201 11.17 -18.10 13.78
CA GLN A 201 11.01 -19.34 14.57
C GLN A 201 12.26 -20.22 14.54
N ILE A 202 12.88 -20.37 13.36
CA ILE A 202 14.15 -21.10 13.18
C ILE A 202 15.31 -20.39 13.90
N ALA A 203 15.37 -19.05 13.82
CA ALA A 203 16.42 -18.28 14.48
C ALA A 203 16.33 -18.33 16.01
N THR A 204 15.11 -18.38 16.56
CA THR A 204 14.86 -18.43 18.01
C THR A 204 14.89 -19.83 18.61
N SER A 205 15.01 -20.89 17.80
CA SER A 205 15.13 -22.28 18.28
C SER A 205 16.34 -22.51 19.19
N ASN A 206 17.25 -21.54 19.28
CA ASN A 206 18.41 -21.51 20.17
C ASN A 206 18.11 -20.98 21.59
N GLY A 207 16.85 -20.82 22.02
CA GLY A 207 16.52 -20.78 23.46
C GLY A 207 15.46 -19.79 23.94
N SER A 208 14.77 -19.04 23.08
CA SER A 208 13.64 -18.20 23.49
C SER A 208 12.45 -18.51 22.61
N GLU A 209 11.56 -19.40 23.04
CA GLU A 209 10.26 -19.59 22.40
C GLU A 209 9.60 -18.21 22.35
N ILE A 210 9.37 -17.66 21.14
CA ILE A 210 8.62 -16.41 21.03
C ILE A 210 7.22 -16.76 21.53
N GLU A 211 6.81 -16.18 22.66
CA GLU A 211 5.53 -16.46 23.31
C GLU A 211 4.35 -15.89 22.50
N TRP A 212 4.06 -16.50 21.35
CA TRP A 212 2.85 -16.23 20.58
C TRP A 212 1.63 -16.91 21.20
N ARG A 213 1.79 -17.75 22.24
CA ARG A 213 0.67 -18.50 22.86
C ARG A 213 -0.46 -17.59 23.36
N ASN A 214 -0.10 -16.39 23.84
CA ASN A 214 -1.05 -15.39 24.34
C ASN A 214 -1.09 -14.12 23.47
N ALA A 215 -0.50 -14.14 22.28
CA ALA A 215 -0.40 -12.99 21.39
C ALA A 215 -0.92 -13.31 19.98
N TYR A 216 -1.25 -12.28 19.20
CA TYR A 216 -1.58 -12.45 17.79
C TYR A 216 -0.36 -12.86 17.00
N THR A 217 -0.48 -13.90 16.17
CA THR A 217 0.52 -14.27 15.18
C THR A 217 0.71 -13.14 14.16
N PRO A 218 1.87 -13.04 13.48
CA PRO A 218 2.07 -12.05 12.42
C PRO A 218 1.02 -12.08 11.31
N GLN A 219 0.46 -13.26 11.02
CA GLN A 219 -0.61 -13.47 10.03
C GLN A 219 -1.94 -12.91 10.52
N GLU A 220 -2.32 -13.22 11.76
CA GLU A 220 -3.52 -12.65 12.40
C GLU A 220 -3.42 -11.11 12.45
N ALA A 221 -2.24 -10.59 12.79
CA ALA A 221 -1.97 -9.16 12.76
C ALA A 221 -2.13 -8.60 11.34
N PHE A 222 -1.45 -9.18 10.34
CA PHE A 222 -1.50 -8.74 8.96
C PHE A 222 -2.92 -8.66 8.39
N ALA A 223 -3.76 -9.66 8.70
CA ALA A 223 -5.17 -9.68 8.27
C ALA A 223 -5.98 -8.48 8.79
N VAL A 224 -5.58 -7.91 9.93
CA VAL A 224 -6.31 -6.85 10.64
C VAL A 224 -5.70 -5.48 10.34
N ILE A 225 -4.40 -5.33 10.56
CA ILE A 225 -3.68 -4.04 10.44
C ILE A 225 -2.97 -3.86 9.09
N GLY A 226 -3.00 -4.85 8.22
CA GLY A 226 -2.40 -4.78 6.89
C GLY A 226 -0.88 -4.97 6.88
N PRO A 227 -0.20 -4.53 5.82
CA PRO A 227 1.20 -4.82 5.51
C PRO A 227 2.20 -3.95 6.29
N SER A 228 1.87 -3.65 7.54
CA SER A 228 2.77 -2.99 8.48
C SER A 228 3.69 -4.03 9.12
N ALA A 229 4.78 -4.40 8.44
CA ALA A 229 5.71 -5.41 8.93
C ALA A 229 6.17 -5.13 10.37
N ARG A 230 6.49 -3.86 10.69
CA ARG A 230 6.87 -3.46 12.06
C ARG A 230 5.84 -3.88 13.10
N ARG A 231 4.56 -3.72 12.80
CA ARG A 231 3.47 -4.04 13.74
C ARG A 231 3.04 -5.51 13.67
N CYS A 232 3.17 -6.17 12.52
CA CYS A 232 2.88 -7.60 12.41
C CYS A 232 3.86 -8.44 13.25
N PHE A 233 5.12 -8.01 13.35
CA PHE A 233 6.15 -8.69 14.15
C PHE A 233 6.31 -8.12 15.56
N ASP A 234 5.46 -7.18 15.98
CA ASP A 234 5.40 -6.67 17.36
C ASP A 234 4.42 -7.54 18.16
N PRO A 235 4.87 -8.37 19.13
CA PRO A 235 3.98 -9.25 19.86
C PRO A 235 2.89 -8.48 20.59
N ARG A 236 1.63 -8.70 20.20
CA ARG A 236 0.46 -8.05 20.81
C ARG A 236 -0.39 -9.06 21.56
N PRO A 237 -0.57 -8.90 22.89
CA PRO A 237 -1.36 -9.85 23.68
C PRO A 237 -2.83 -9.81 23.27
N LYS A 238 -3.50 -10.98 23.32
CA LYS A 238 -4.93 -11.14 23.08
C LYS A 238 -5.72 -10.74 24.34
N LEU A 239 -5.84 -9.44 24.61
CA LEU A 239 -6.48 -8.91 25.83
C LEU A 239 -7.99 -9.16 25.82
N THR A 240 -8.64 -8.89 24.69
CA THR A 240 -10.09 -9.07 24.51
C THR A 240 -10.42 -10.26 23.60
N GLY A 241 -9.42 -10.77 22.87
CA GLY A 241 -9.61 -11.75 21.80
C GLY A 241 -10.14 -11.14 20.50
N ASN A 242 -10.41 -9.83 20.47
CA ASN A 242 -10.75 -9.07 19.28
C ASN A 242 -9.53 -8.27 18.82
N ALA A 243 -8.93 -8.68 17.70
CA ALA A 243 -7.73 -8.03 17.18
C ALA A 243 -7.94 -6.55 16.86
N VAL A 244 -9.11 -6.15 16.32
CA VAL A 244 -9.38 -4.74 16.01
C VAL A 244 -9.30 -3.87 17.27
N ALA A 245 -9.87 -4.36 18.37
CA ALA A 245 -9.83 -3.68 19.67
C ALA A 245 -8.42 -3.73 20.28
N ASP A 246 -7.76 -4.89 20.29
CA ASP A 246 -6.44 -5.07 20.91
C ASP A 246 -5.32 -4.30 20.17
N PHE A 247 -5.45 -4.09 18.86
CA PHE A 247 -4.56 -3.22 18.08
C PHE A 247 -4.91 -1.73 18.15
N GLY A 248 -6.00 -1.37 18.85
CA GLY A 248 -6.46 0.01 19.02
C GLY A 248 -6.83 0.70 17.72
N LEU A 249 -7.32 -0.04 16.72
CA LEU A 249 -7.60 0.53 15.40
C LEU A 249 -8.78 1.51 15.43
N GLU A 250 -9.82 1.21 16.22
CA GLU A 250 -10.98 2.10 16.41
C GLU A 250 -10.55 3.42 17.05
N ASP A 251 -9.78 3.38 18.13
CA ASP A 251 -9.22 4.57 18.79
C ASP A 251 -8.31 5.37 17.86
N THR A 252 -7.52 4.68 17.03
CA THR A 252 -6.63 5.33 16.06
C THR A 252 -7.43 6.08 15.02
N ILE A 253 -8.44 5.43 14.43
CA ILE A 253 -9.34 6.08 13.47
C ILE A 253 -10.14 7.19 14.14
N GLU A 254 -10.60 7.00 15.38
CA GLU A 254 -11.28 8.06 16.09
C GLU A 254 -10.37 9.29 16.19
N LYS A 255 -9.11 9.13 16.62
CA LYS A 255 -8.12 10.21 16.69
C LYS A 255 -7.86 10.85 15.33
N LEU A 256 -7.82 10.07 14.24
CA LEU A 256 -7.65 10.57 12.87
C LEU A 256 -8.84 11.40 12.37
N PHE A 257 -10.04 11.19 12.91
CA PHE A 257 -11.27 11.84 12.46
C PHE A 257 -11.95 12.65 13.60
N ARG A 258 -11.17 13.12 14.59
CA ARG A 258 -11.69 13.86 15.76
C ARG A 258 -12.24 15.23 15.41
N THR A 259 -11.57 15.95 14.51
CA THR A 259 -11.97 17.29 14.09
C THR A 259 -12.13 17.39 12.57
N VAL A 260 -12.91 18.38 12.11
CA VAL A 260 -13.01 18.70 10.67
C VAL A 260 -11.64 19.03 10.07
N LEU A 261 -10.73 19.60 10.86
CA LEU A 261 -9.33 19.85 10.47
C LEU A 261 -8.54 18.54 10.30
N ASP A 262 -8.74 17.56 11.18
CA ASP A 262 -8.09 16.25 11.05
C ASP A 262 -8.59 15.51 9.80
N VAL A 263 -9.89 15.61 9.52
CA VAL A 263 -10.49 15.10 8.29
C VAL A 263 -9.88 15.80 7.08
N GLN A 264 -9.82 17.13 7.07
CA GLN A 264 -9.16 17.89 5.98
C GLN A 264 -7.68 17.54 5.81
N LEU A 265 -6.93 17.34 6.90
CA LEU A 265 -5.52 16.99 6.88
C LEU A 265 -5.31 15.56 6.35
N VAL A 266 -6.08 14.59 6.85
CA VAL A 266 -6.11 13.22 6.33
C VAL A 266 -6.42 13.26 4.84
N ILE A 267 -7.40 14.08 4.43
CA ILE A 267 -7.74 14.20 3.02
C ILE A 267 -6.62 14.87 2.20
N GLN A 268 -5.99 15.94 2.69
CA GLN A 268 -4.82 16.55 2.04
C GLN A 268 -3.71 15.51 1.84
N LEU A 269 -3.40 14.74 2.90
CA LEU A 269 -2.38 13.69 2.87
C LEU A 269 -2.70 12.58 1.87
N LEU A 270 -3.96 12.13 1.86
CA LEU A 270 -4.41 11.11 0.92
C LEU A 270 -4.25 11.64 -0.50
N THR A 271 -4.80 12.82 -0.79
CA THR A 271 -4.86 13.42 -2.13
C THR A 271 -3.55 13.92 -2.71
N GLY A 272 -2.41 13.57 -2.12
CA GLY A 272 -1.10 14.08 -2.51
C GLY A 272 -0.97 15.60 -2.35
N GLY A 273 -1.92 16.24 -1.67
CA GLY A 273 -1.74 17.57 -1.13
C GLY A 273 -0.56 17.48 -0.18
N HIS A 274 0.44 18.31 -0.40
CA HIS A 274 1.51 18.46 0.57
C HIS A 274 0.95 19.38 1.66
N PRO A 275 0.44 18.89 2.81
CA PRO A 275 0.32 19.80 3.94
C PRO A 275 1.69 20.45 4.11
N ALA A 276 1.70 21.76 4.34
CA ALA A 276 2.93 22.53 4.39
C ALA A 276 3.91 22.03 5.48
N ASN A 277 3.51 21.05 6.30
CA ASN A 277 4.31 20.35 7.29
C ASN A 277 4.08 18.83 7.22
N ASP A 278 5.18 18.06 7.26
CA ASP A 278 5.30 16.59 7.22
C ASP A 278 4.69 15.85 8.44
N THR A 279 3.77 16.45 9.18
CA THR A 279 3.13 15.81 10.33
C THR A 279 1.93 14.99 9.86
N TYR A 280 2.18 13.76 9.45
CA TYR A 280 1.13 12.74 9.46
C TYR A 280 0.55 12.68 10.88
N PRO A 281 -0.79 12.72 11.05
CA PRO A 281 -1.39 12.50 12.35
C PRO A 281 -0.88 11.20 12.98
N PRO A 282 -0.71 11.15 14.31
CA PRO A 282 -0.37 9.91 14.99
C PRO A 282 -1.32 8.77 14.57
N GLY A 283 -0.74 7.66 14.13
CA GLY A 283 -1.48 6.49 13.67
C GLY A 283 -1.98 6.52 12.22
N PHE A 284 -1.66 7.55 11.43
CA PHE A 284 -2.03 7.58 10.00
C PHE A 284 -1.51 6.34 9.24
N HIS A 285 -0.25 5.98 9.45
CA HIS A 285 0.39 4.81 8.84
C HIS A 285 -0.10 3.45 9.39
N ASP A 286 -0.99 3.46 10.37
CA ASP A 286 -1.65 2.26 10.87
C ASP A 286 -2.87 1.87 10.04
N ILE A 287 -3.41 2.85 9.29
CA ILE A 287 -4.64 2.71 8.50
C ILE A 287 -4.34 2.86 7.01
N PHE A 288 -3.47 3.81 6.65
CA PHE A 288 -3.23 4.19 5.27
C PHE A 288 -1.84 3.80 4.80
N PHE A 289 -1.79 2.96 3.77
CA PHE A 289 -0.58 2.42 3.18
C PHE A 289 -0.30 3.05 1.83
N VAL A 290 0.97 3.19 1.48
CA VAL A 290 1.32 3.77 0.18
C VAL A 290 1.19 2.66 -0.87
N GLY A 291 0.36 2.89 -1.88
CA GLY A 291 0.27 2.07 -3.08
C GLY A 291 1.38 2.39 -4.07
N HIS A 292 1.73 1.42 -4.90
CA HIS A 292 2.73 1.60 -5.94
C HIS A 292 2.21 2.59 -6.99
N VAL A 293 2.94 3.67 -7.25
CA VAL A 293 2.67 4.56 -8.37
C VAL A 293 3.66 4.21 -9.46
N GLU A 294 3.21 3.41 -10.43
CA GLU A 294 3.95 3.21 -11.68
C GLU A 294 4.00 4.54 -12.41
N ALA A 295 5.09 5.25 -12.23
CA ALA A 295 5.33 6.50 -12.93
C ALA A 295 6.77 6.52 -13.41
N GLU A 296 7.07 5.66 -14.40
CA GLU A 296 8.22 5.92 -15.25
C GLU A 296 7.98 7.27 -15.97
N GLY A 297 8.84 8.25 -15.73
CA GLY A 297 8.84 9.52 -16.48
C GLY A 297 8.11 10.70 -15.84
N LEU A 298 7.51 10.58 -14.64
CA LEU A 298 7.06 11.79 -13.93
C LEU A 298 8.26 12.68 -13.57
N PRO A 299 8.15 14.01 -13.73
CA PRO A 299 9.21 14.92 -13.35
C PRO A 299 9.57 14.73 -11.86
N ALA A 300 10.87 14.73 -11.55
CA ALA A 300 11.46 14.42 -10.25
C ALA A 300 11.01 15.31 -9.07
N TYR A 301 9.95 16.11 -9.20
CA TYR A 301 9.51 17.05 -8.19
C TYR A 301 8.13 16.71 -7.60
N HIS A 302 7.40 15.72 -8.16
CA HIS A 302 6.06 15.32 -7.71
C HIS A 302 5.89 13.81 -7.67
N VAL A 303 6.37 13.17 -6.60
CA VAL A 303 5.92 11.82 -6.27
C VAL A 303 4.51 11.96 -5.69
N HIS A 304 3.50 11.64 -6.48
CA HIS A 304 2.16 11.42 -5.94
C HIS A 304 2.20 10.10 -5.17
N LEU A 305 2.00 10.15 -3.87
CA LEU A 305 1.85 8.95 -3.05
C LEU A 305 0.36 8.65 -2.98
N LEU A 306 -0.05 7.50 -3.51
CA LEU A 306 -1.41 7.02 -3.33
C LEU A 306 -1.50 6.32 -1.98
N TYR A 307 -2.43 6.74 -1.13
CA TYR A 307 -2.64 6.13 0.16
C TYR A 307 -3.99 5.40 0.20
N GLU A 308 -4.01 4.18 0.72
CA GLU A 308 -5.24 3.38 0.80
C GLU A 308 -5.30 2.50 2.05
N PRO A 309 -6.52 2.27 2.60
CA PRO A 309 -6.77 1.20 3.55
C PRO A 309 -6.77 -0.13 2.82
N VAL A 310 -6.02 -1.09 3.33
CA VAL A 310 -5.71 -2.33 2.60
C VAL A 310 -6.51 -3.52 3.13
N THR A 311 -6.79 -3.57 4.43
CA THR A 311 -7.60 -4.66 5.02
C THR A 311 -9.10 -4.35 5.01
N SER A 312 -9.92 -5.39 5.06
CA SER A 312 -11.37 -5.28 5.24
C SER A 312 -11.72 -4.66 6.59
N ALA A 313 -10.98 -5.00 7.64
CA ALA A 313 -11.12 -4.40 8.96
C ALA A 313 -10.89 -2.88 8.91
N GLN A 314 -9.80 -2.41 8.30
CA GLN A 314 -9.53 -0.97 8.14
C GLN A 314 -10.62 -0.28 7.33
N ARG A 315 -11.01 -0.86 6.19
CA ARG A 315 -12.10 -0.33 5.36
C ARG A 315 -13.40 -0.22 6.13
N ARG A 316 -13.79 -1.26 6.87
CA ARG A 316 -14.99 -1.28 7.71
C ARG A 316 -14.94 -0.18 8.76
N ILE A 317 -13.85 -0.04 9.50
CA ILE A 317 -13.76 0.97 10.57
C ILE A 317 -13.76 2.40 9.99
N VAL A 318 -13.01 2.65 8.91
CA VAL A 318 -13.01 3.96 8.22
C VAL A 318 -14.42 4.28 7.73
N ARG A 319 -15.09 3.31 7.11
CA ARG A 319 -16.47 3.43 6.63
C ARG A 319 -17.45 3.71 7.78
N GLU A 320 -17.44 2.92 8.84
CA GLU A 320 -18.29 3.14 10.01
C GLU A 320 -18.10 4.53 10.62
N LYS A 321 -16.85 5.04 10.63
CA LYS A 321 -16.57 6.38 11.12
C LYS A 321 -17.12 7.46 10.19
N ILE A 322 -16.96 7.30 8.87
CA ILE A 322 -17.58 8.20 7.88
C ILE A 322 -19.10 8.22 8.09
N LEU A 323 -19.74 7.05 8.21
CA LEU A 323 -21.19 6.92 8.43
C LEU A 323 -21.67 7.56 9.76
N LYS A 324 -20.82 7.63 10.78
CA LYS A 324 -21.13 8.28 12.07
C LYS A 324 -20.87 9.79 12.06
N THR A 325 -20.17 10.32 11.06
CA THR A 325 -19.82 11.75 11.00
C THR A 325 -21.03 12.58 10.51
N HIS A 326 -21.19 13.81 11.02
CA HIS A 326 -22.33 14.69 10.69
C HIS A 326 -22.39 15.06 9.19
N MET A 327 -23.62 15.16 8.68
CA MET A 327 -23.99 15.41 7.28
C MET A 327 -23.30 16.62 6.63
N GLU A 328 -22.97 17.65 7.41
CA GLU A 328 -22.27 18.84 6.90
C GLU A 328 -20.81 18.54 6.49
N VAL A 329 -20.15 17.63 7.19
CA VAL A 329 -18.81 17.13 6.81
C VAL A 329 -18.95 16.18 5.62
N GLU A 330 -19.99 15.34 5.58
CA GLU A 330 -20.28 14.41 4.47
C GLU A 330 -20.36 15.12 3.11
N ILE A 331 -20.99 16.30 3.08
CA ILE A 331 -21.16 17.09 1.86
C ILE A 331 -19.83 17.68 1.35
N ALA A 332 -18.91 18.04 2.26
CA ALA A 332 -17.59 18.55 1.88
C ALA A 332 -16.61 17.41 1.51
N THR A 333 -16.81 16.20 2.03
CA THR A 333 -15.84 15.11 2.03
C THR A 333 -15.42 14.61 0.64
N PRO A 334 -16.32 14.33 -0.32
CA PRO A 334 -15.92 13.88 -1.66
C PRO A 334 -15.08 14.93 -2.42
N SER A 335 -15.36 16.21 -2.17
CA SER A 335 -14.63 17.32 -2.77
C SER A 335 -13.19 17.41 -2.32
N LEU A 336 -12.97 17.03 -1.06
CA LEU A 336 -11.68 17.09 -0.46
C LEU A 336 -10.82 15.98 -1.09
N PHE A 337 -11.40 14.83 -1.46
CA PHE A 337 -10.69 13.68 -2.05
C PHE A 337 -10.33 13.78 -3.56
N ARG A 338 -10.40 14.97 -4.19
CA ARG A 338 -10.24 15.15 -5.66
C ARG A 338 -9.00 14.50 -6.28
N SER A 339 -7.86 14.49 -5.58
CA SER A 339 -6.62 13.91 -6.11
C SER A 339 -6.34 12.48 -5.62
N CYS A 340 -7.30 11.84 -4.94
CA CYS A 340 -7.27 10.42 -4.64
C CYS A 340 -8.60 9.74 -5.01
N PRO A 341 -8.75 9.34 -6.28
CA PRO A 341 -9.96 8.69 -6.77
C PRO A 341 -10.35 7.44 -5.98
N SER A 342 -9.38 6.65 -5.49
CA SER A 342 -9.66 5.45 -4.67
C SER A 342 -10.37 5.80 -3.37
N VAL A 343 -9.90 6.81 -2.64
CA VAL A 343 -10.54 7.25 -1.39
C VAL A 343 -11.84 7.99 -1.64
N ALA A 344 -11.92 8.79 -2.70
CA ALA A 344 -13.18 9.37 -3.14
C ALA A 344 -14.23 8.30 -3.44
N GLY A 345 -13.82 7.19 -4.08
CA GLY A 345 -14.63 5.99 -4.29
C GLY A 345 -15.15 5.41 -2.98
N TYR A 346 -14.26 5.12 -2.02
CA TYR A 346 -14.66 4.58 -0.71
C TYR A 346 -15.61 5.51 0.07
N ALA A 347 -15.35 6.81 0.05
CA ALA A 347 -16.23 7.78 0.69
C ALA A 347 -17.61 7.80 0.00
N TYR A 348 -17.62 7.81 -1.33
CA TYR A 348 -18.85 7.79 -2.11
C TYR A 348 -19.63 6.48 -1.93
N GLU A 349 -18.95 5.34 -1.86
CA GLU A 349 -19.51 4.04 -1.48
C GLU A 349 -20.18 4.10 -0.11
N ALA A 350 -19.50 4.62 0.91
CA ALA A 350 -20.08 4.79 2.23
C ALA A 350 -21.34 5.67 2.20
N PHE A 351 -21.31 6.80 1.49
CA PHE A 351 -22.48 7.68 1.34
C PHE A 351 -23.64 7.02 0.59
N ALA A 352 -23.32 6.29 -0.48
CA ALA A 352 -24.31 5.51 -1.22
C ALA A 352 -24.99 4.50 -0.32
N GLN A 353 -24.22 3.69 0.39
CA GLN A 353 -24.74 2.69 1.31
C GLN A 353 -25.59 3.32 2.41
N ARG A 354 -25.14 4.46 3.00
CA ARG A 354 -25.94 5.21 3.97
C ARG A 354 -27.29 5.61 3.39
N ALA A 355 -27.29 6.15 2.18
CA ALA A 355 -28.51 6.53 1.50
C ALA A 355 -29.39 5.29 1.31
N PHE A 356 -28.86 4.17 0.81
CA PHE A 356 -29.63 2.94 0.66
C PHE A 356 -30.22 2.41 1.98
N SER A 357 -29.51 2.51 3.10
CA SER A 357 -29.98 1.96 4.39
C SER A 357 -30.85 2.90 5.24
N HIS A 358 -30.75 4.23 5.07
CA HIS A 358 -31.37 5.18 6.00
C HIS A 358 -32.35 6.19 5.39
N GLY A 359 -32.59 6.17 4.08
CA GLY A 359 -33.55 7.12 3.50
C GLY A 359 -34.99 6.63 3.50
N ALA A 360 -35.92 7.58 3.56
CA ALA A 360 -37.37 7.32 3.60
C ALA A 360 -37.99 7.02 2.22
N GLU A 361 -37.40 7.54 1.13
CA GLU A 361 -37.99 7.44 -0.21
C GLU A 361 -37.53 6.19 -0.97
N PRO A 362 -38.36 5.53 -1.79
CA PRO A 362 -37.90 4.44 -2.67
C PRO A 362 -36.72 4.84 -3.59
N ILE A 363 -35.90 3.87 -3.98
CA ILE A 363 -34.80 4.10 -4.93
C ILE A 363 -35.37 4.04 -6.34
N ALA A 364 -35.19 5.11 -7.12
CA ALA A 364 -35.49 5.10 -8.54
C ALA A 364 -34.33 4.47 -9.33
N ILE A 365 -34.59 3.31 -9.93
CA ILE A 365 -33.64 2.61 -10.80
C ILE A 365 -34.09 2.78 -12.25
N SER A 366 -33.21 3.32 -13.08
CA SER A 366 -33.43 3.50 -14.51
C SER A 366 -32.92 2.28 -15.27
N TRP A 367 -33.84 1.62 -15.98
CA TRP A 367 -33.59 0.52 -16.89
C TRP A 367 -33.91 0.99 -18.30
N HIS A 368 -32.92 1.24 -19.17
CA HIS A 368 -33.19 1.74 -20.52
C HIS A 368 -34.20 2.91 -20.54
N SER A 369 -35.45 2.66 -20.96
CA SER A 369 -36.56 3.61 -21.06
C SER A 369 -37.58 3.54 -19.90
N VAL A 370 -37.38 2.65 -18.93
CA VAL A 370 -38.32 2.42 -17.82
C VAL A 370 -37.64 2.74 -16.49
N SER A 371 -38.30 3.53 -15.66
CA SER A 371 -37.89 3.75 -14.26
C SER A 371 -38.70 2.84 -13.35
N GLN A 372 -38.03 2.11 -12.46
CA GLN A 372 -38.66 1.29 -11.44
C GLN A 372 -38.30 1.82 -10.06
N LEU A 373 -39.30 1.96 -9.20
CA LEU A 373 -39.08 2.25 -7.78
C LEU A 373 -38.83 0.94 -7.04
N VAL A 374 -37.76 0.91 -6.26
CA VAL A 374 -37.37 -0.22 -5.43
C VAL A 374 -37.40 0.19 -3.96
N THR A 375 -38.05 -0.62 -3.14
CA THR A 375 -38.09 -0.44 -1.69
C THR A 375 -36.67 -0.51 -1.11
N ARG A 376 -36.33 0.43 -0.22
CA ARG A 376 -35.02 0.44 0.42
C ARG A 376 -34.85 -0.76 1.36
N PRO A 377 -33.62 -1.30 1.48
CA PRO A 377 -33.30 -2.24 2.54
C PRO A 377 -33.49 -1.59 3.92
N ARG A 378 -34.01 -2.36 4.88
CA ARG A 378 -34.32 -1.92 6.26
C ARG A 378 -33.19 -2.19 7.25
N ALA A 379 -32.30 -3.10 6.89
CA ALA A 379 -31.15 -3.51 7.69
C ALA A 379 -29.91 -3.60 6.80
N SER A 380 -28.75 -3.79 7.44
CA SER A 380 -27.51 -4.03 6.73
C SER A 380 -26.64 -5.04 7.45
N SER A 381 -25.94 -5.89 6.71
CA SER A 381 -25.10 -6.97 7.24
C SER A 381 -23.84 -7.13 6.42
N ASP A 382 -22.81 -7.70 7.02
CA ASP A 382 -21.63 -8.17 6.30
C ASP A 382 -21.95 -9.50 5.59
N PHE A 383 -21.26 -9.76 4.49
CA PHE A 383 -21.41 -10.92 3.62
C PHE A 383 -20.04 -11.46 3.21
N ASP A 384 -19.83 -12.75 3.43
CA ASP A 384 -18.67 -13.47 2.90
C ASP A 384 -19.16 -14.54 1.91
N PRO A 385 -18.81 -14.46 0.62
CA PRO A 385 -19.22 -15.44 -0.38
C PRO A 385 -18.69 -16.85 -0.12
N GLU A 386 -17.65 -17.00 0.70
CA GLU A 386 -17.03 -18.28 1.04
C GLU A 386 -17.66 -18.91 2.30
N ILE A 387 -18.39 -18.13 3.10
CA ILE A 387 -19.01 -18.59 4.34
C ILE A 387 -20.54 -18.57 4.17
N PRO A 388 -21.19 -19.73 4.03
CA PRO A 388 -22.65 -19.80 3.91
C PRO A 388 -23.34 -19.12 5.09
N SER A 389 -24.13 -18.08 4.82
CA SER A 389 -25.01 -17.43 5.79
C SER A 389 -26.42 -17.28 5.21
N THR A 390 -27.43 -17.16 6.08
CA THR A 390 -28.80 -16.91 5.66
C THR A 390 -28.94 -15.52 5.06
N ILE A 391 -29.61 -15.42 3.91
CA ILE A 391 -29.94 -14.12 3.31
C ILE A 391 -31.34 -13.74 3.75
N ASP A 392 -31.41 -12.61 4.45
CA ASP A 392 -32.64 -11.96 4.86
C ASP A 392 -33.10 -11.00 3.76
N VAL A 393 -34.40 -11.04 3.50
CA VAL A 393 -35.06 -10.14 2.57
C VAL A 393 -35.03 -8.72 3.10
N ASN A 394 -34.80 -7.74 2.21
CA ASN A 394 -34.62 -6.32 2.51
C ASN A 394 -33.44 -6.00 3.44
N THR A 395 -32.40 -6.84 3.47
CA THR A 395 -31.13 -6.53 4.14
C THR A 395 -30.06 -6.20 3.10
N LEU A 396 -29.31 -5.11 3.32
CA LEU A 396 -28.19 -4.70 2.47
C LEU A 396 -26.91 -5.40 2.90
N TYR A 397 -26.37 -6.23 2.02
CA TYR A 397 -25.19 -7.04 2.28
C TYR A 397 -23.93 -6.43 1.67
N TYR A 398 -22.85 -6.36 2.45
CA TYR A 398 -21.54 -5.85 2.03
C TYR A 398 -20.51 -6.96 1.97
N PRO A 399 -19.75 -7.11 0.87
CA PRO A 399 -18.69 -8.11 0.81
C PRO A 399 -17.60 -7.79 1.85
N THR A 400 -17.25 -8.78 2.68
CA THR A 400 -16.13 -8.72 3.64
C THR A 400 -14.79 -8.85 2.94
N ILE A 401 -14.77 -9.43 1.73
CA ILE A 401 -13.54 -9.66 0.97
C ILE A 401 -13.10 -8.34 0.31
N PRO A 402 -11.87 -7.87 0.61
CA PRO A 402 -11.19 -6.81 -0.13
C PRO A 402 -11.34 -6.94 -1.64
N ASN A 403 -11.76 -5.86 -2.30
CA ASN A 403 -11.84 -5.79 -3.77
C ASN A 403 -12.71 -6.91 -4.38
N PHE A 404 -13.81 -7.29 -3.71
CA PHE A 404 -14.74 -8.26 -4.28
C PHE A 404 -15.16 -7.79 -5.68
N PRO A 405 -14.75 -8.53 -6.73
CA PRO A 405 -14.73 -7.96 -8.07
C PRO A 405 -16.16 -7.62 -8.52
N SER A 406 -16.32 -6.43 -9.07
CA SER A 406 -17.54 -5.95 -9.72
C SER A 406 -18.73 -5.59 -8.81
N LEU A 407 -18.66 -5.70 -7.49
CA LEU A 407 -19.81 -5.40 -6.62
C LEU A 407 -19.42 -4.80 -5.26
N ASP A 408 -20.11 -3.73 -4.87
CA ASP A 408 -19.89 -3.04 -3.60
C ASP A 408 -20.94 -3.41 -2.54
N CYS A 409 -22.16 -3.77 -2.95
CA CYS A 409 -23.20 -4.33 -2.08
C CYS A 409 -24.34 -4.99 -2.87
N PHE A 410 -25.18 -5.78 -2.21
CA PHE A 410 -26.41 -6.32 -2.81
C PHE A 410 -27.54 -6.45 -1.79
N PHE A 411 -28.77 -6.58 -2.26
CA PHE A 411 -29.91 -6.92 -1.41
C PHE A 411 -30.97 -7.68 -2.21
N VAL A 412 -31.85 -8.41 -1.52
CA VAL A 412 -32.98 -9.12 -2.13
C VAL A 412 -34.29 -8.47 -1.68
N THR A 413 -35.16 -8.11 -2.60
CA THR A 413 -36.47 -7.51 -2.29
C THR A 413 -37.51 -8.56 -1.92
N GLU A 414 -38.59 -8.16 -1.24
CA GLU A 414 -39.77 -9.02 -0.97
C GLU A 414 -40.38 -9.64 -2.23
N SER A 415 -40.27 -8.93 -3.36
CA SER A 415 -40.72 -9.38 -4.68
C SER A 415 -39.76 -10.34 -5.39
N GLY A 416 -38.69 -10.80 -4.73
CA GLY A 416 -37.72 -11.73 -5.31
C GLY A 416 -36.76 -11.11 -6.32
N ASN A 417 -36.49 -9.80 -6.24
CA ASN A 417 -35.46 -9.16 -7.05
C ASN A 417 -34.15 -9.09 -6.25
N ALA A 418 -33.11 -9.77 -6.74
CA ALA A 418 -31.76 -9.64 -6.24
C ALA A 418 -31.07 -8.48 -6.97
N ILE A 419 -30.81 -7.40 -6.24
CA ILE A 419 -30.25 -6.15 -6.76
C ILE A 419 -28.80 -6.05 -6.32
N MET A 420 -27.92 -6.09 -7.30
CA MET A 420 -26.48 -5.98 -7.18
C MET A 420 -26.08 -4.53 -7.47
N LEU A 421 -25.44 -3.88 -6.51
CA LEU A 421 -25.07 -2.47 -6.59
C LEU A 421 -23.56 -2.35 -6.80
N GLN A 422 -23.19 -1.56 -7.81
CA GLN A 422 -21.82 -1.13 -8.02
C GLN A 422 -21.77 0.39 -8.00
N VAL A 423 -21.21 0.94 -6.95
CA VAL A 423 -20.96 2.36 -6.77
C VAL A 423 -19.71 2.73 -7.55
N THR A 424 -19.84 3.68 -8.47
CA THR A 424 -18.71 4.07 -9.31
C THR A 424 -18.66 5.57 -9.56
N VAL A 425 -17.43 6.10 -9.49
CA VAL A 425 -17.08 7.46 -9.88
C VAL A 425 -16.15 7.49 -11.10
N SER A 426 -15.68 6.33 -11.56
CA SER A 426 -14.68 6.20 -12.64
C SER A 426 -15.24 5.56 -13.90
N LYS A 427 -14.63 5.88 -15.05
CA LYS A 427 -14.98 5.35 -16.38
C LYS A 427 -14.47 3.93 -16.62
N ARG A 428 -13.30 3.61 -16.08
CA ARG A 428 -12.58 2.37 -16.37
C ARG A 428 -12.90 1.36 -15.29
N ARG A 429 -13.84 0.47 -15.55
CA ARG A 429 -13.95 -0.80 -14.83
C ARG A 429 -13.96 -1.93 -15.82
N THR A 430 -13.04 -2.87 -15.63
CA THR A 430 -13.16 -4.21 -16.19
C THR A 430 -14.22 -4.91 -15.35
N ASP A 431 -15.40 -5.09 -15.92
CA ASP A 431 -16.46 -5.88 -15.28
C ASP A 431 -16.02 -7.36 -15.29
N GLU A 432 -15.18 -7.74 -14.35
CA GLU A 432 -14.82 -9.13 -14.13
C GLU A 432 -16.06 -9.87 -13.61
N ASP A 433 -16.59 -10.79 -14.42
CA ASP A 433 -17.78 -11.54 -14.06
C ASP A 433 -17.58 -12.45 -12.82
N ASP A 434 -16.34 -12.71 -12.39
CA ASP A 434 -16.05 -13.72 -11.36
C ASP A 434 -16.77 -13.45 -10.02
N GLY A 435 -16.77 -12.19 -9.56
CA GLY A 435 -17.47 -11.82 -8.33
C GLY A 435 -18.99 -11.96 -8.46
N ILE A 436 -19.54 -11.54 -9.60
CA ILE A 436 -20.97 -11.72 -9.90
C ILE A 436 -21.32 -13.22 -9.92
N LYS A 437 -20.50 -14.07 -10.54
CA LYS A 437 -20.71 -15.51 -10.61
C LYS A 437 -20.70 -16.16 -9.22
N LYS A 438 -19.75 -15.79 -8.37
CA LYS A 438 -19.67 -16.25 -6.97
C LYS A 438 -20.92 -15.85 -6.20
N LEU A 439 -21.37 -14.60 -6.34
CA LEU A 439 -22.57 -14.11 -5.68
C LEU A 439 -23.85 -14.81 -6.19
N LEU A 440 -23.99 -15.00 -7.50
CA LEU A 440 -25.14 -15.73 -8.07
C LEU A 440 -25.23 -17.16 -7.55
N LYS A 441 -24.09 -17.86 -7.46
CA LYS A 441 -24.02 -19.21 -6.88
C LYS A 441 -24.44 -19.18 -5.40
N TYR A 442 -23.92 -18.22 -4.64
CA TYR A 442 -24.23 -18.03 -3.23
C TYR A 442 -25.73 -17.79 -2.99
N ILE A 443 -26.31 -16.80 -3.67
CA ILE A 443 -27.74 -16.46 -3.53
C ILE A 443 -28.62 -17.67 -3.85
N ARG A 444 -28.30 -18.43 -4.90
CA ARG A 444 -29.08 -19.62 -5.30
C ARG A 444 -28.94 -20.80 -4.35
N SER A 445 -27.81 -20.93 -3.67
CA SER A 445 -27.63 -21.97 -2.64
C SER A 445 -28.44 -21.70 -1.38
N ASN A 446 -29.04 -20.51 -1.26
CA ASN A 446 -29.79 -20.12 -0.08
C ASN A 446 -31.26 -20.54 -0.16
N SER A 447 -31.62 -21.59 0.59
CA SER A 447 -32.98 -22.13 0.61
C SER A 447 -34.02 -21.22 1.26
N SER A 448 -33.61 -20.16 1.97
CA SER A 448 -34.56 -19.19 2.57
C SER A 448 -35.15 -18.22 1.55
N LEU A 449 -34.58 -18.12 0.35
CA LEU A 449 -34.99 -17.18 -0.67
C LEU A 449 -36.13 -17.73 -1.55
N PRO A 450 -36.93 -16.85 -2.19
CA PRO A 450 -37.96 -17.26 -3.14
C PRO A 450 -37.40 -18.15 -4.26
N CYS A 451 -38.16 -19.16 -4.69
CA CYS A 451 -37.75 -20.11 -5.74
C CYS A 451 -37.43 -19.46 -7.10
N THR A 452 -38.00 -18.27 -7.35
CA THR A 452 -37.77 -17.49 -8.57
C THR A 452 -37.17 -16.14 -8.20
N LEU A 453 -35.92 -15.93 -8.59
CA LEU A 453 -35.18 -14.70 -8.38
C LEU A 453 -34.90 -14.00 -9.72
N ASN A 454 -35.18 -12.71 -9.76
CA ASN A 454 -34.76 -11.83 -10.86
C ASN A 454 -33.49 -11.12 -10.45
N PHE A 455 -32.45 -11.21 -11.28
CA PHE A 455 -31.16 -10.62 -10.97
C PHE A 455 -30.95 -9.33 -11.74
N SER A 456 -30.57 -8.27 -11.03
CA SER A 456 -30.30 -6.99 -11.64
C SER A 456 -28.99 -6.42 -11.14
N PHE A 457 -28.22 -5.80 -12.03
CA PHE A 457 -26.96 -5.14 -11.76
C PHE A 457 -27.13 -3.64 -12.00
N VAL A 458 -26.84 -2.84 -10.98
CA VAL A 458 -27.19 -1.42 -10.96
C VAL A 458 -25.96 -0.60 -10.63
N TYR A 459 -25.57 0.25 -11.57
CA TYR A 459 -24.54 1.25 -11.34
C TYR A 459 -25.12 2.39 -10.50
N VAL A 460 -24.53 2.65 -9.33
CA VAL A 460 -24.85 3.82 -8.51
C VAL A 460 -23.89 4.92 -8.91
N VAL A 461 -24.43 5.94 -9.56
CA VAL A 461 -23.67 7.09 -10.06
C VAL A 461 -24.10 8.38 -9.36
N PRO A 462 -23.23 9.41 -9.35
CA PRO A 462 -23.60 10.72 -8.83
C PRO A 462 -24.72 11.36 -9.67
N PHE A 463 -25.63 12.10 -9.03
CA PHE A 463 -26.80 12.67 -9.71
C PHE A 463 -26.47 13.67 -10.83
N HIS A 464 -25.32 14.36 -10.75
CA HIS A 464 -24.98 15.45 -11.66
C HIS A 464 -24.75 15.02 -13.12
N SER A 465 -24.74 15.99 -14.04
CA SER A 465 -24.43 15.86 -15.48
C SER A 465 -23.23 14.97 -15.81
N SER A 466 -22.20 14.92 -14.95
CA SER A 466 -21.05 14.03 -15.09
C SER A 466 -21.40 12.55 -14.87
N GLY A 467 -22.29 12.24 -13.93
CA GLY A 467 -22.87 10.91 -13.77
C GLY A 467 -23.72 10.50 -14.97
N GLY A 468 -24.43 11.46 -15.60
CA GLY A 468 -25.09 11.22 -16.88
C GLY A 468 -24.14 10.79 -18.00
N LYS A 469 -22.92 11.37 -18.05
CA LYS A 469 -21.88 10.93 -18.98
C LYS A 469 -21.36 9.53 -18.65
N LEU A 470 -21.17 9.19 -17.37
CA LEU A 470 -20.81 7.82 -16.96
C LEU A 470 -21.90 6.82 -17.37
N VAL A 471 -23.16 7.18 -17.13
CA VAL A 471 -24.33 6.38 -17.51
C VAL A 471 -24.39 6.08 -19.00
N SER A 472 -24.07 7.05 -19.85
CA SER A 472 -24.07 6.83 -21.31
C SER A 472 -23.06 5.76 -21.76
N GLN A 473 -22.07 5.44 -20.92
CA GLN A 473 -21.08 4.41 -21.20
C GLN A 473 -21.50 3.03 -20.71
N PHE A 474 -22.39 2.97 -19.72
CA PHE A 474 -22.95 1.70 -19.27
C PHE A 474 -23.96 1.22 -20.30
N LYS A 475 -23.71 0.03 -20.85
CA LYS A 475 -24.70 -0.67 -21.66
C LYS A 475 -25.84 -1.09 -20.74
N SER A 476 -26.81 -0.20 -20.55
CA SER A 476 -28.12 -0.62 -20.06
C SER A 476 -28.64 -1.74 -20.96
N GLY A 477 -29.41 -2.67 -20.39
CA GLY A 477 -29.98 -3.80 -21.12
C GLY A 477 -29.80 -5.11 -20.40
N GLU A 478 -29.57 -6.18 -21.15
CA GLU A 478 -29.46 -7.53 -20.61
C GLU A 478 -28.05 -8.07 -20.83
N ARG A 479 -27.46 -8.62 -19.77
CA ARG A 479 -26.16 -9.28 -19.79
C ARG A 479 -26.34 -10.72 -19.31
N ILE A 480 -25.77 -11.69 -20.01
CA ILE A 480 -25.78 -13.08 -19.57
C ILE A 480 -24.49 -13.37 -18.81
N VAL A 481 -24.61 -13.76 -17.54
CA VAL A 481 -23.48 -14.17 -16.70
C VAL A 481 -23.76 -15.54 -16.13
N SER A 482 -22.93 -16.54 -16.46
CA SER A 482 -23.13 -17.95 -16.08
C SER A 482 -24.54 -18.47 -16.40
N GLY A 483 -25.02 -18.16 -17.60
CA GLY A 483 -26.36 -18.57 -18.07
C GLY A 483 -27.51 -17.83 -17.39
N GLN A 484 -27.26 -16.91 -16.47
CA GLN A 484 -28.27 -16.05 -15.86
C GLN A 484 -28.36 -14.74 -16.62
N MET A 485 -29.58 -14.37 -16.98
CA MET A 485 -29.87 -13.03 -17.49
C MET A 485 -29.84 -12.03 -16.32
N LEU A 486 -29.01 -11.00 -16.45
CA LEU A 486 -28.90 -9.87 -15.56
C LEU A 486 -29.47 -8.63 -16.26
N ARG A 487 -30.40 -7.95 -15.61
CA ARG A 487 -30.84 -6.62 -16.05
C ARG A 487 -29.81 -5.59 -15.60
N VAL A 488 -29.25 -4.84 -16.52
CA VAL A 488 -28.27 -3.80 -16.24
C VAL A 488 -28.96 -2.44 -16.28
N GLY A 489 -28.85 -1.71 -15.17
CA GLY A 489 -29.44 -0.38 -15.01
C GLY A 489 -28.51 0.54 -14.24
N TYR A 490 -29.02 1.72 -13.91
CA TYR A 490 -28.33 2.67 -13.07
C TYR A 490 -29.29 3.40 -12.16
N THR A 491 -28.77 3.91 -11.06
CA THR A 491 -29.47 4.87 -10.22
C THR A 491 -28.59 6.07 -9.98
N LYS A 492 -29.23 7.23 -9.93
CA LYS A 492 -28.57 8.50 -9.65
C LYS A 492 -28.76 8.82 -8.19
N LEU A 493 -27.67 8.83 -7.45
CA LEU A 493 -27.71 9.19 -6.05
C LEU A 493 -27.46 10.69 -5.88
N GLN A 494 -28.44 11.38 -5.31
CA GLN A 494 -28.33 12.78 -4.91
C GLN A 494 -27.81 12.82 -3.47
N LEU A 495 -26.60 13.33 -3.27
CA LEU A 495 -25.98 13.47 -1.95
C LEU A 495 -26.20 14.88 -1.35
N GLY A 496 -26.94 15.73 -2.06
CA GLY A 496 -27.22 17.11 -1.70
C GLY A 496 -26.42 18.09 -2.57
N ASN A 497 -27.00 19.26 -2.85
CA ASN A 497 -26.54 20.19 -3.90
C ASN A 497 -25.02 20.49 -3.85
N ARG A 498 -24.45 20.68 -2.66
CA ARG A 498 -23.02 21.01 -2.50
C ARG A 498 -22.09 19.80 -2.66
N ALA A 499 -22.52 18.60 -2.26
CA ALA A 499 -21.74 17.37 -2.43
C ALA A 499 -21.69 16.99 -3.92
N ASP A 500 -22.85 17.10 -4.58
CA ASP A 500 -23.04 16.78 -5.98
C ASP A 500 -22.23 17.72 -6.90
N GLU A 501 -22.19 19.03 -6.62
CA GLU A 501 -21.37 19.99 -7.39
C GLU A 501 -19.87 19.69 -7.28
N LEU A 502 -19.44 19.17 -6.14
CA LEU A 502 -18.02 18.92 -5.91
C LEU A 502 -17.56 17.58 -6.49
N LEU A 503 -18.40 16.54 -6.43
CA LEU A 503 -18.21 15.26 -7.13
C LEU A 503 -18.17 15.46 -8.65
N LYS A 504 -18.99 16.38 -9.18
CA LYS A 504 -18.95 16.76 -10.59
C LYS A 504 -17.53 17.12 -11.05
N LYS A 505 -16.83 17.95 -10.27
CA LYS A 505 -15.46 18.40 -10.59
C LYS A 505 -14.42 17.26 -10.49
N VAL A 506 -14.62 16.27 -9.60
CA VAL A 506 -13.76 15.07 -9.53
C VAL A 506 -13.91 14.23 -10.78
N ILE A 507 -15.17 13.93 -11.14
CA ILE A 507 -15.47 13.14 -12.32
C ILE A 507 -14.95 13.85 -13.57
N GLU A 508 -15.21 15.16 -13.73
CA GLU A 508 -14.70 15.94 -14.87
C GLU A 508 -13.18 15.87 -15.02
N LYS A 509 -12.43 15.89 -13.90
CA LYS A 509 -10.97 15.70 -13.94
C LYS A 509 -10.59 14.32 -14.46
N GLU A 510 -11.17 13.24 -13.92
CA GLU A 510 -10.90 11.88 -14.42
C GLU A 510 -11.30 11.73 -15.90
N LEU A 511 -12.43 12.32 -16.30
CA LEU A 511 -12.91 12.29 -17.69
C LEU A 511 -11.87 12.91 -18.63
N ASN A 512 -11.20 13.99 -18.20
CA ASN A 512 -10.20 14.71 -18.97
C ASN A 512 -8.83 13.99 -18.96
N ASP A 513 -8.37 13.51 -17.81
CA ASP A 513 -7.10 12.77 -17.67
C ASP A 513 -7.12 11.48 -18.50
N THR A 514 -8.30 10.84 -18.62
CA THR A 514 -8.47 9.66 -19.48
C THR A 514 -8.39 9.97 -20.97
N ALA A 515 -8.86 11.14 -21.40
CA ALA A 515 -8.85 11.54 -22.81
C ALA A 515 -7.43 11.89 -23.30
N ILE A 516 -6.63 12.53 -22.44
CA ILE A 516 -5.23 12.86 -22.76
C ILE A 516 -4.42 11.57 -22.98
N ASN A 517 -4.69 10.52 -22.20
CA ASN A 517 -3.99 9.23 -22.30
C ASN A 517 -4.52 8.30 -23.42
N SER A 518 -5.62 8.64 -24.10
CA SER A 518 -6.09 7.86 -25.26
C SER A 518 -5.59 8.40 -26.60
N ASP A 519 -5.13 9.65 -26.62
CA ASP A 519 -4.60 10.33 -27.81
C ASP A 519 -3.07 10.27 -27.90
N ALA A 520 -2.40 9.78 -26.85
CA ALA A 520 -0.97 9.49 -26.77
C ALA A 520 -0.73 7.98 -26.87
#